data_AF-A0A948W6Z0-F1
#
_entry.id   AF-A0A948W6Z0-F1
#
_cell.length_a   1.000
_cell.length_b   1.000
_cell.length_c   1.000
_cell.angle_alpha   90.00
_cell.angle_beta   90.00
_cell.angle_gamma   90.00
#
_symmetry.space_group_name_H-M   'P 1'
#
loop_
_entity.id
_entity.type
_entity.pdbx_description
1 polymer ?
#
loop_
_entity_poly.entity_id
_entity_poly.type
_entity_poly.pdbx_seq_one_letter_code
_entity_poly.pdbx_strand_id
1 'polypeptide(L)'
;MAEKHTGTTRTTISVPADLKRRMDKVTEPVNWSALACQAFQGKLAEIASKKEKKNMSDVIERLRASKRSSDSECYKDGYAAGQEWAKNRAEARELERLDSLQARLAHEPSYGWNEYFDSDYGSSAYGLGERLYFDLDPEYNGDRSAAKDFWECVVGEKISSDLPDEFIRGFAEGALSIWNEVQGKL
;
A
#
# COMPACT_ATOMS: atom_id res chain seq x y z
N MET A 1 23.70 -24.47 -9.88
CA MET A 1 22.75 -23.78 -10.78
C MET A 1 21.35 -24.10 -10.29
N ALA A 2 20.59 -23.13 -9.80
CA ALA A 2 19.23 -23.34 -9.31
C ALA A 2 18.24 -22.79 -10.34
N GLU A 3 17.45 -23.68 -10.94
CA GLU A 3 16.39 -23.31 -11.89
C GLU A 3 15.31 -22.47 -11.20
N LYS A 4 15.16 -21.22 -11.66
CA LYS A 4 13.99 -20.41 -11.35
C LYS A 4 12.78 -21.00 -12.08
N HIS A 5 11.95 -21.78 -11.39
CA HIS A 5 10.62 -22.14 -11.89
C HIS A 5 9.68 -20.94 -11.74
N THR A 6 9.72 -20.01 -12.70
CA THR A 6 8.67 -18.99 -12.87
C THR A 6 7.61 -19.54 -13.83
N GLY A 7 6.77 -20.44 -13.33
CA GLY A 7 5.64 -20.99 -14.07
C GLY A 7 4.38 -20.94 -13.22
N THR A 8 3.28 -20.44 -13.80
CA THR A 8 1.96 -20.54 -13.16
C THR A 8 1.38 -21.93 -13.43
N THR A 9 1.04 -22.68 -12.38
CA THR A 9 0.40 -23.99 -12.51
C THR A 9 -1.12 -23.84 -12.42
N ARG A 10 -1.85 -24.32 -13.44
CA ARG A 10 -3.31 -24.35 -13.40
C ARG A 10 -3.78 -25.53 -12.55
N THR A 11 -4.50 -25.22 -11.48
CA THR A 11 -5.09 -26.21 -10.57
C THR A 11 -6.61 -26.10 -10.61
N THR A 12 -7.29 -27.23 -10.81
CA THR A 12 -8.76 -27.29 -10.72
C THR A 12 -9.14 -27.81 -9.34
N ILE A 13 -9.96 -27.07 -8.61
CA ILE A 13 -10.45 -27.45 -7.28
C ILE A 13 -11.97 -27.63 -7.31
N SER A 14 -12.47 -28.58 -6.54
CA SER A 14 -13.91 -28.72 -6.30
C SER A 14 -14.29 -27.94 -5.05
N VAL A 15 -15.35 -27.13 -5.15
CA VAL A 15 -15.92 -26.38 -4.02
C VAL A 15 -17.37 -26.82 -3.78
N PRO A 16 -17.88 -26.76 -2.54
CA PRO A 16 -19.28 -27.05 -2.26
C PRO A 16 -20.22 -26.19 -3.12
N ALA A 17 -21.29 -26.80 -3.64
CA ALA A 17 -22.23 -26.12 -4.55
C ALA A 17 -22.85 -24.86 -3.92
N ASP A 18 -23.09 -24.88 -2.61
CA ASP A 18 -23.60 -23.71 -1.89
C ASP A 18 -22.60 -22.55 -1.85
N LEU A 19 -21.32 -22.86 -1.64
CA LEU A 19 -20.26 -21.86 -1.66
C LEU A 19 -20.12 -21.22 -3.04
N LYS A 20 -20.17 -22.03 -4.12
CA LYS A 20 -20.14 -21.51 -5.49
C LYS A 20 -21.31 -20.58 -5.78
N ARG A 21 -22.53 -20.95 -5.34
CA ARG A 21 -23.71 -20.07 -5.46
C ARG A 21 -23.54 -18.74 -4.74
N ARG A 22 -22.85 -18.71 -3.61
CA ARG A 22 -22.54 -17.46 -2.90
C ARG A 22 -21.48 -16.63 -3.62
N MET A 23 -20.44 -17.28 -4.16
CA MET A 23 -19.41 -16.61 -4.96
C MET A 23 -20.02 -15.95 -6.20
N ASP A 24 -20.97 -16.61 -6.87
CA ASP A 24 -21.62 -16.09 -8.09
C ASP A 24 -22.59 -14.93 -7.83
N LYS A 25 -23.02 -14.74 -6.58
CA LYS A 25 -23.87 -13.61 -6.17
C LYS A 25 -23.08 -12.35 -5.86
N VAL A 26 -21.74 -12.41 -5.79
CA VAL A 26 -20.91 -11.25 -5.52
C VAL A 26 -20.90 -10.36 -6.76
N THR A 27 -21.42 -9.13 -6.62
CA THR A 27 -21.51 -8.14 -7.69
C THR A 27 -20.21 -7.38 -7.92
N GLU A 28 -19.31 -7.39 -6.94
CA GLU A 28 -17.99 -6.76 -7.04
C GLU A 28 -17.02 -7.64 -7.84
N PRO A 29 -16.14 -7.05 -8.67
CA PRO A 29 -15.15 -7.81 -9.42
C PRO A 29 -14.09 -8.39 -8.48
N VAL A 30 -14.16 -9.71 -8.22
CA VAL A 30 -13.19 -10.41 -7.37
C VAL A 30 -12.27 -11.30 -8.20
N ASN A 31 -10.95 -11.12 -8.03
CA ASN A 31 -9.96 -12.04 -8.58
C ASN A 31 -9.85 -13.30 -7.69
N TRP A 32 -10.71 -14.28 -7.97
CA TRP A 32 -10.80 -15.51 -7.18
C TRP A 32 -9.51 -16.33 -7.11
N SER A 33 -8.67 -16.29 -8.15
CA SER A 33 -7.40 -17.01 -8.13
C SER A 33 -6.39 -16.33 -7.20
N ALA A 34 -6.34 -14.99 -7.19
CA ALA A 34 -5.51 -14.25 -6.24
C ALA A 34 -5.95 -14.49 -4.79
N LEU A 35 -7.26 -14.45 -4.53
CA LEU A 35 -7.83 -14.74 -3.20
C LEU A 35 -7.50 -16.17 -2.75
N ALA A 36 -7.68 -17.15 -3.64
CA ALA A 36 -7.35 -18.55 -3.35
C ALA A 36 -5.85 -18.73 -3.07
N CYS A 37 -4.98 -18.11 -3.86
CA CYS A 37 -3.53 -18.13 -3.65
C CYS A 37 -3.16 -17.56 -2.26
N GLN A 38 -3.76 -16.43 -1.87
CA GLN A 38 -3.52 -15.83 -0.55
C GLN A 38 -3.97 -16.77 0.57
N ALA A 39 -5.17 -17.36 0.45
CA ALA A 39 -5.68 -18.31 1.43
C ALA A 39 -4.80 -19.57 1.56
N PHE A 40 -4.33 -20.13 0.43
CA PHE A 40 -3.42 -21.26 0.43
C PHE A 40 -2.07 -20.92 1.08
N GLN A 41 -1.50 -19.76 0.78
CA GLN A 41 -0.25 -19.31 1.39
C GLN A 41 -0.38 -19.14 2.91
N GLY A 42 -1.47 -18.53 3.38
CA GLY A 42 -1.76 -18.42 4.81
C GLY A 42 -1.86 -19.79 5.49
N LYS A 43 -2.57 -20.74 4.87
CA LYS A 43 -2.71 -22.09 5.43
C LYS A 43 -1.40 -22.88 5.41
N LEU A 44 -0.59 -22.73 4.37
CA LEU A 44 0.75 -23.33 4.30
C LEU A 44 1.65 -22.79 5.40
N ALA A 45 1.65 -21.49 5.66
CA ALA A 45 2.41 -20.89 6.76
C ALA A 45 1.95 -21.43 8.14
N GLU A 46 0.64 -21.61 8.35
CA GLU A 46 0.11 -22.24 9.57
C GLU A 46 0.60 -23.68 9.72
N ILE A 47 0.54 -24.49 8.65
CA ILE A 47 1.01 -25.89 8.67
C ILE A 47 2.53 -25.95 8.92
N ALA A 48 3.30 -25.08 8.27
CA ALA A 48 4.74 -24.96 8.44
C ALA A 48 5.11 -24.57 9.88
N SER A 49 4.32 -23.72 10.52
CA SER A 49 4.53 -23.32 11.91
C SER A 49 4.39 -24.48 12.91
N LYS A 50 3.61 -25.51 12.57
CA LYS A 50 3.31 -26.69 13.40
C LYS A 50 4.31 -27.84 13.26
N LYS A 51 5.26 -27.80 12.31
CA LYS A 51 6.28 -28.85 12.13
C LYS A 51 7.44 -28.67 13.13
N GLU A 52 7.84 -29.75 13.82
CA GLU A 52 8.94 -29.79 14.81
C GLU A 52 10.34 -29.52 14.21
N LYS A 53 10.53 -29.76 12.91
CA LYS A 53 11.76 -29.40 12.19
C LYS A 53 11.43 -28.39 11.10
N LYS A 54 11.56 -27.11 11.43
CA LYS A 54 11.41 -26.00 10.47
C LYS A 54 12.63 -25.97 9.56
N ASN A 55 12.45 -26.27 8.29
CA ASN A 55 13.52 -26.05 7.32
C ASN A 55 13.56 -24.55 6.95
N MET A 56 14.64 -24.09 6.31
CA MET A 56 14.79 -22.67 5.97
C MET A 56 13.69 -22.17 5.03
N SER A 57 13.11 -23.04 4.19
CA SER A 57 11.98 -22.70 3.31
C SER A 57 10.72 -22.35 4.11
N ASP A 58 10.41 -23.14 5.15
CA ASP A 58 9.29 -22.90 6.07
C ASP A 58 9.44 -21.55 6.79
N VAL A 59 10.68 -21.19 7.16
CA VAL A 59 10.99 -19.89 7.78
C VAL A 59 10.78 -18.75 6.80
N ILE A 60 11.25 -18.89 5.55
CA ILE A 60 11.09 -17.88 4.49
C ILE A 60 9.60 -17.66 4.18
N GLU A 61 8.82 -18.72 4.05
CA GLU A 61 7.37 -18.61 3.76
C GLU A 61 6.63 -17.90 4.89
N ARG A 62 6.89 -18.29 6.15
CA ARG A 62 6.31 -17.61 7.32
C ARG A 62 6.68 -16.12 7.35
N LEU A 63 7.94 -15.78 7.11
CA LEU A 63 8.40 -14.39 7.12
C LEU A 63 7.79 -13.58 5.96
N ARG A 64 7.62 -14.17 4.77
CA ARG A 64 6.89 -13.52 3.66
C ARG A 64 5.43 -13.26 4.00
N ALA A 65 4.74 -14.20 4.64
CA ALA A 65 3.36 -14.01 5.08
C ALA A 65 3.24 -12.93 6.16
N SER A 66 4.18 -12.92 7.12
CA SER A 66 4.27 -11.89 8.15
C SER A 66 4.53 -10.51 7.56
N LYS A 67 5.46 -10.40 6.59
CA LYS A 67 5.76 -9.14 5.90
C LYS A 67 4.53 -8.58 5.20
N ARG A 68 3.84 -9.40 4.39
CA ARG A 68 2.60 -8.97 3.70
C ARG A 68 1.49 -8.52 4.63
N SER A 69 1.38 -9.14 5.81
CA SER A 69 0.39 -8.73 6.82
C SER A 69 0.77 -7.37 7.42
N SER A 70 2.05 -7.18 7.74
CA SER A 70 2.59 -5.90 8.24
C SER A 70 2.44 -4.77 7.21
N ASP A 71 2.73 -5.04 5.93
CA ASP A 71 2.57 -4.09 4.83
C ASP A 71 1.10 -3.64 4.71
N SER A 72 0.17 -4.59 4.84
CA SER A 72 -1.27 -4.29 4.84
C SER A 72 -1.75 -3.50 6.06
N GLU A 73 -1.12 -3.65 7.22
CA GLU A 73 -1.43 -2.86 8.42
C GLU A 73 -0.90 -1.43 8.28
N CYS A 74 0.35 -1.27 7.85
CA CYS A 74 0.95 0.04 7.60
C CYS A 74 0.13 0.86 6.59
N TYR A 75 -0.32 0.21 5.51
CA TYR A 75 -1.20 0.85 4.54
C TYR A 75 -2.52 1.34 5.15
N LYS A 76 -3.17 0.54 6.00
CA LYS A 76 -4.43 0.94 6.65
C LYS A 76 -4.25 2.09 7.62
N ASP A 77 -3.16 2.07 8.39
CA ASP A 77 -2.83 3.16 9.31
C ASP A 77 -2.55 4.45 8.56
N GLY A 78 -1.79 4.35 7.45
CA GLY A 78 -1.56 5.45 6.52
C GLY A 78 -2.86 6.01 5.98
N TYR A 79 -3.73 5.14 5.47
CA TYR A 79 -5.04 5.52 4.92
C TYR A 79 -5.90 6.27 5.94
N ALA A 80 -5.99 5.78 7.17
CA ALA A 80 -6.71 6.46 8.23
C ALA A 80 -6.10 7.84 8.55
N ALA A 81 -4.77 7.93 8.62
CA ALA A 81 -4.07 9.20 8.85
C ALA A 81 -4.29 10.21 7.71
N GLY A 82 -4.30 9.74 6.46
CA GLY A 82 -4.59 10.57 5.28
C GLY A 82 -6.00 11.15 5.30
N GLN A 83 -6.99 10.33 5.66
CA GLN A 83 -8.37 10.80 5.83
C GLN A 83 -8.50 11.84 6.94
N GLU A 84 -7.83 11.61 8.07
CA GLU A 84 -7.87 12.51 9.22
C GLU A 84 -7.19 13.85 8.91
N TRP A 85 -6.04 13.81 8.22
CA TRP A 85 -5.36 15.01 7.75
C TRP A 85 -6.24 15.79 6.78
N ALA A 86 -6.83 15.14 5.77
CA ALA A 86 -7.70 15.79 4.78
C ALA A 86 -8.94 16.46 5.40
N LYS A 87 -9.52 15.86 6.44
CA LYS A 87 -10.72 16.39 7.11
C LYS A 87 -10.44 17.58 8.00
N ASN A 88 -9.31 17.58 8.69
CA ASN A 88 -9.10 18.48 9.83
C ASN A 88 -7.99 19.51 9.62
N ARG A 89 -7.08 19.28 8.67
CA ARG A 89 -5.83 20.06 8.57
C ARG A 89 -5.49 20.49 7.16
N ALA A 90 -5.75 19.65 6.16
CA ALA A 90 -5.39 19.95 4.78
C ALA A 90 -6.11 21.19 4.27
N GLU A 91 -5.39 22.03 3.56
CA GLU A 91 -5.96 23.09 2.74
C GLU A 91 -6.39 22.52 1.39
N ALA A 92 -7.44 23.11 0.78
CA ALA A 92 -7.95 22.64 -0.52
C ALA A 92 -6.85 22.58 -1.59
N ARG A 93 -5.93 23.55 -1.60
CA ARG A 93 -4.79 23.58 -2.53
C ARG A 93 -3.84 22.38 -2.38
N GLU A 94 -3.67 21.85 -1.18
CA GLU A 94 -2.81 20.68 -0.94
C GLU A 94 -3.47 19.42 -1.49
N LEU A 95 -4.79 19.28 -1.31
CA LEU A 95 -5.57 18.17 -1.86
C LEU A 95 -5.66 18.23 -3.38
N GLU A 96 -5.83 19.42 -3.96
CA GLU A 96 -5.77 19.64 -5.41
C GLU A 96 -4.41 19.28 -6.00
N ARG A 97 -3.32 19.62 -5.30
CA ARG A 97 -1.96 19.24 -5.71
C ARG A 97 -1.77 17.73 -5.68
N LEU A 98 -2.28 17.06 -4.65
CA LEU A 98 -2.25 15.61 -4.54
C LEU A 98 -3.05 14.92 -5.67
N ASP A 99 -4.23 15.45 -5.98
CA ASP A 99 -5.06 14.97 -7.09
C ASP A 99 -4.37 15.18 -8.45
N SER A 100 -3.77 16.34 -8.64
CA SER A 100 -2.98 16.66 -9.83
C SER A 100 -1.74 15.77 -9.96
N LEU A 101 -1.07 15.43 -8.85
CA LEU A 101 0.03 14.47 -8.81
C LEU A 101 -0.46 13.08 -9.27
N GLN A 102 -1.59 12.60 -8.74
CA GLN A 102 -2.17 11.33 -9.16
C GLN A 102 -2.50 11.32 -10.65
N ALA A 103 -3.18 12.36 -11.14
CA ALA A 103 -3.54 12.49 -12.54
C ALA A 103 -2.30 12.53 -13.44
N ARG A 104 -1.25 13.27 -13.06
CA ARG A 104 0.02 13.33 -13.79
C ARG A 104 0.68 11.96 -13.89
N LEU A 105 0.75 11.22 -12.78
CA LEU A 105 1.35 9.88 -12.74
C LEU A 105 0.51 8.85 -13.51
N ALA A 106 -0.82 9.00 -13.55
CA ALA A 106 -1.68 8.12 -14.34
C ALA A 106 -1.44 8.23 -15.86
N HIS A 107 -0.91 9.37 -16.33
CA HIS A 107 -0.60 9.62 -17.74
C HIS A 107 0.87 9.38 -18.11
N GLU A 108 1.72 9.04 -17.14
CA GLU A 108 3.14 8.82 -17.37
C GLU A 108 3.38 7.39 -17.93
N PRO A 109 3.94 7.23 -19.15
CA PRO A 109 4.05 5.93 -19.81
C PRO A 109 4.99 4.95 -19.10
N SER A 110 5.88 5.46 -18.26
CA SER A 110 6.99 4.73 -17.67
C SER A 110 6.88 4.55 -16.16
N TYR A 111 5.97 5.29 -15.51
CA TYR A 111 5.94 5.41 -14.05
C TYR A 111 4.56 5.78 -13.52
N GLY A 112 3.82 4.79 -13.03
CA GLY A 112 2.48 4.97 -12.53
C GLY A 112 2.42 5.38 -11.05
N TRP A 113 1.19 5.53 -10.58
CA TRP A 113 0.88 5.86 -9.19
C TRP A 113 1.45 4.86 -8.19
N ASN A 114 1.43 3.55 -8.50
CA ASN A 114 1.92 2.53 -7.58
C ASN A 114 3.46 2.55 -7.49
N GLU A 115 4.11 2.75 -8.63
CA GLU A 115 5.56 2.84 -8.74
C GLU A 115 6.09 4.08 -8.02
N TYR A 116 5.29 5.14 -7.88
CA TYR A 116 5.62 6.32 -7.07
C TYR A 116 6.11 5.99 -5.66
N PHE A 117 5.47 5.00 -5.04
CA PHE A 117 5.72 4.63 -3.66
C PHE A 117 6.73 3.50 -3.51
N ASP A 118 7.35 3.00 -4.58
CA ASP A 118 8.39 1.98 -4.46
C ASP A 118 9.72 2.64 -4.05
N SER A 119 10.25 2.30 -2.87
CA SER A 119 11.53 2.86 -2.37
C SER A 119 12.73 2.50 -3.23
N ASP A 120 12.64 1.44 -4.06
CA ASP A 120 13.67 1.10 -5.03
C ASP A 120 13.68 2.02 -6.27
N TYR A 121 12.70 2.96 -6.37
CA TYR A 121 12.57 3.83 -7.52
C TYR A 121 13.18 5.22 -7.32
N GLY A 122 14.23 5.45 -8.12
CA GLY A 122 14.90 6.74 -8.28
C GLY A 122 15.94 6.98 -7.19
N SER A 123 17.18 7.26 -7.59
CA SER A 123 18.23 7.75 -6.69
C SER A 123 17.90 9.17 -6.24
N SER A 124 16.87 9.31 -5.42
CA SER A 124 16.51 10.56 -4.77
C SER A 124 17.38 10.74 -3.54
N ALA A 125 17.91 11.95 -3.34
CA ALA A 125 18.54 12.32 -2.07
C ALA A 125 17.53 12.41 -0.91
N TYR A 126 16.24 12.36 -1.24
CA TYR A 126 15.10 12.50 -0.33
C TYR A 126 14.30 11.20 -0.24
N GLY A 127 13.86 10.87 0.97
CA GLY A 127 12.96 9.76 1.23
C GLY A 127 11.57 9.98 0.61
N LEU A 128 10.78 8.91 0.52
CA LEU A 128 9.45 8.97 -0.08
C LEU A 128 8.51 9.96 0.63
N GLY A 129 8.57 10.03 1.97
CA GLY A 129 7.75 10.98 2.73
C GLY A 129 8.12 12.44 2.44
N GLU A 130 9.41 12.73 2.26
CA GLU A 130 9.89 14.06 1.89
C GLU A 130 9.45 14.43 0.47
N ARG A 131 9.59 13.49 -0.48
CA ARG A 131 9.13 13.71 -1.87
C ARG A 131 7.64 14.01 -1.94
N LEU A 132 6.81 13.22 -1.24
CA LEU A 132 5.37 13.46 -1.21
C LEU A 132 5.06 14.82 -0.61
N TYR A 133 5.73 15.19 0.50
CA TYR A 133 5.55 16.51 1.09
C TYR A 133 5.91 17.64 0.11
N PHE A 134 7.01 17.52 -0.64
CA PHE A 134 7.39 18.54 -1.62
C PHE A 134 6.41 18.65 -2.80
N ASP A 135 5.71 17.56 -3.15
CA ASP A 135 4.63 17.62 -4.12
C ASP A 135 3.37 18.32 -3.55
N LEU A 136 3.09 18.14 -2.25
CA LEU A 136 1.99 18.82 -1.55
C LEU A 136 2.28 20.32 -1.32
N ASP A 137 3.52 20.65 -0.97
CA ASP A 137 3.96 22.01 -0.73
C ASP A 137 5.30 22.35 -1.43
N PRO A 138 5.26 22.67 -2.74
CA PRO A 138 6.45 22.92 -3.53
C PRO A 138 7.19 24.20 -3.14
N GLU A 139 6.58 25.10 -2.34
CA GLU A 139 7.26 26.29 -1.81
C GLU A 139 8.38 25.91 -0.82
N TYR A 140 8.25 24.74 -0.18
CA TYR A 140 9.23 24.18 0.76
C TYR A 140 10.04 23.03 0.14
N ASN A 141 10.14 22.96 -1.19
CA ASN A 141 10.88 21.91 -1.88
C ASN A 141 12.37 21.93 -1.46
N GLY A 142 12.83 20.81 -0.90
CA GLY A 142 14.18 20.64 -0.37
C GLY A 142 14.32 21.00 1.12
N ASP A 143 13.29 21.55 1.75
CA ASP A 143 13.26 21.77 3.20
C ASP A 143 12.87 20.50 3.94
N ARG A 144 13.90 19.73 4.32
CA ARG A 144 13.75 18.48 5.09
C ARG A 144 13.16 18.71 6.47
N SER A 145 13.34 19.90 7.05
CA SER A 145 12.79 20.22 8.36
C SER A 145 11.28 20.42 8.26
N ALA A 146 10.83 21.17 7.25
CA ALA A 146 9.40 21.33 6.99
C ALA A 146 8.70 19.99 6.69
N ALA A 147 9.33 19.12 5.90
CA ALA A 147 8.82 17.77 5.66
C ALA A 147 8.72 16.94 6.97
N LYS A 148 9.75 17.02 7.82
CA LYS A 148 9.76 16.34 9.12
C LYS A 148 8.64 16.86 10.02
N ASP A 149 8.51 18.17 10.15
CA ASP A 149 7.49 18.83 10.97
C ASP A 149 6.08 18.46 10.49
N PHE A 150 5.86 18.38 9.18
CA PHE A 150 4.62 17.88 8.60
C PHE A 150 4.32 16.45 9.06
N TRP A 151 5.26 15.52 8.91
CA TRP A 151 5.03 14.13 9.30
C TRP A 151 4.88 13.96 10.82
N GLU A 152 5.61 14.73 11.63
CA GLU A 152 5.42 14.78 13.09
C GLU A 152 4.03 15.29 13.46
N CYS A 153 3.50 16.24 12.68
CA CYS A 153 2.14 16.73 12.84
C CYS A 153 1.12 15.62 12.54
N VAL A 154 1.32 14.85 11.46
CA VAL A 154 0.40 13.77 11.02
C VAL A 154 0.43 12.54 11.93
N VAL A 155 1.62 12.03 12.27
CA VAL A 155 1.79 10.74 12.97
C VAL A 155 2.41 10.85 14.39
N GLY A 156 2.88 12.02 14.78
CA GLY A 156 3.60 12.25 16.03
C GLY A 156 5.13 12.05 15.93
N GLU A 157 5.87 12.69 16.85
CA GLU A 157 7.36 12.70 16.89
C GLU A 157 8.03 11.32 16.86
N LYS A 158 7.38 10.28 17.38
CA LYS A 158 7.99 8.94 17.50
C LYS A 158 7.99 8.14 16.20
N ILE A 159 7.24 8.57 15.19
CA ILE A 159 6.94 7.77 14.00
C ILE A 159 7.47 8.46 12.71
N SER A 160 7.87 9.74 12.78
CA SER A 160 8.16 10.56 11.60
C SER A 160 9.45 10.23 10.84
N SER A 161 10.45 9.60 11.46
CA SER A 161 11.78 9.49 10.85
C SER A 161 11.90 8.40 9.78
N ASP A 162 11.08 7.35 9.84
CA ASP A 162 11.15 6.18 8.95
C ASP A 162 9.74 5.62 8.66
N LEU A 163 8.91 6.43 8.01
CA LEU A 163 7.58 5.98 7.59
C LEU A 163 7.69 4.89 6.50
N PRO A 164 7.02 3.74 6.67
CA PRO A 164 7.00 2.71 5.64
C PRO A 164 6.38 3.22 4.34
N ASP A 165 6.88 2.76 3.20
CA ASP A 165 6.33 3.13 1.89
C ASP A 165 4.82 2.90 1.77
N GLU A 166 4.38 1.77 2.31
CA GLU A 166 2.98 1.37 2.38
C GLU A 166 2.14 2.34 3.20
N PHE A 167 2.69 2.88 4.29
CA PHE A 167 2.03 3.92 5.06
C PHE A 167 1.86 5.20 4.24
N ILE A 168 2.91 5.63 3.54
CA ILE A 168 2.88 6.87 2.75
C ILE A 168 1.90 6.74 1.57
N ARG A 169 1.86 5.57 0.92
CA ARG A 169 0.84 5.26 -0.10
C ARG A 169 -0.56 5.32 0.49
N GLY A 170 -0.77 4.62 1.60
CA GLY A 170 -2.04 4.64 2.32
C GLY A 170 -2.48 6.07 2.61
N PHE A 171 -1.59 6.90 3.16
CA PHE A 171 -1.84 8.31 3.46
C PHE A 171 -2.33 9.09 2.24
N ALA A 172 -1.62 9.02 1.11
CA ALA A 172 -2.02 9.72 -0.10
C ALA A 172 -3.41 9.27 -0.60
N GLU A 173 -3.67 7.97 -0.62
CA GLU A 173 -4.95 7.42 -1.08
C GLU A 173 -6.11 7.73 -0.11
N GLY A 174 -5.83 7.74 1.19
CA GLY A 174 -6.76 8.15 2.23
C GLY A 174 -7.17 9.62 2.07
N ALA A 175 -6.20 10.50 1.86
CA ALA A 175 -6.48 11.92 1.63
C ALA A 175 -7.30 12.16 0.35
N LEU A 176 -6.92 11.52 -0.76
CA LEU A 176 -7.65 11.59 -2.02
C LEU A 176 -9.09 11.06 -1.91
N SER A 177 -9.33 10.05 -1.07
CA SER A 177 -10.70 9.56 -0.85
C SER A 177 -11.62 10.64 -0.32
N ILE A 178 -11.14 11.47 0.61
CA ILE A 178 -11.90 12.60 1.16
C ILE A 178 -12.06 13.71 0.13
N TRP A 179 -10.98 14.05 -0.58
CA TRP A 179 -11.03 15.06 -1.63
C TRP A 179 -12.09 14.73 -2.69
N ASN A 180 -12.12 13.49 -3.17
CA ASN A 180 -13.10 13.00 -4.14
C ASN A 180 -14.56 13.11 -3.67
N GLU A 181 -14.80 13.01 -2.36
CA GLU A 181 -16.16 13.16 -1.80
C GLU A 181 -16.64 14.62 -1.73
N VAL A 182 -15.70 15.58 -1.67
CA VAL A 182 -16.01 17.00 -1.39
C VAL A 182 -15.77 17.92 -2.59
N GLN A 183 -14.84 17.60 -3.50
CA GLN A 183 -14.43 18.50 -4.58
C GLN A 183 -15.60 18.92 -5.50
N GLY A 184 -16.58 18.04 -5.73
CA GLY A 184 -17.77 18.35 -6.53
C GLY A 184 -18.82 19.21 -5.81
N LYS A 185 -18.57 19.62 -4.56
CA LYS A 185 -19.49 20.39 -3.71
C LYS A 185 -18.94 21.75 -3.28
N LEU A 186 -17.67 22.04 -3.60
CA LEU A 186 -16.99 23.31 -3.36
C LEU A 186 -17.14 24.24 -4.58
#